data_AF-K9U3Q3-F1
#
_entry.id   AF-K9U3Q3-F1
#
_cell.length_a   1.000
_cell.length_b   1.000
_cell.length_c   1.000
_cell.angle_alpha   90.00
_cell.angle_beta   90.00
_cell.angle_gamma   90.00
#
_symmetry.space_group_name_H-M   'P 1'
#
loop_
_entity.id
_entity.type
_entity.pdbx_description
1 polymer ?
#
loop_
_entity_poly.entity_id
_entity_poly.type
_entity_poly.pdbx_seq_one_letter_code
_entity_poly.pdbx_strand_id
1 'polypeptide(L)'
;MSKHVLFVCKSCHRGSEELPEGQPADGVMLLDRINDLCSEEFSSDEVEIQPVGCLWACSQGCVVSVSSQDKPTYLFVNLSP
;
A
#
# COMPACT_ATOMS: atom_id res chain seq x y z
N MET A 1 -4.16 15.13 -16.17
CA MET A 1 -5.02 14.25 -15.36
C MET A 1 -4.84 14.63 -13.90
N SER A 2 -5.82 14.41 -13.03
CA SER A 2 -5.62 14.61 -11.59
C SER A 2 -4.66 13.54 -11.08
N LYS A 3 -3.60 13.94 -10.38
CA LYS A 3 -2.62 13.02 -9.77
C LYS A 3 -3.31 12.14 -8.72
N HIS A 4 -2.91 10.88 -8.63
CA HIS A 4 -3.41 9.95 -7.63
C HIS A 4 -2.30 9.63 -6.63
N VAL A 5 -2.66 9.55 -5.36
CA VAL A 5 -1.73 9.17 -4.27
C VAL A 5 -2.17 7.84 -3.69
N LEU A 6 -1.28 6.85 -3.75
CA LEU A 6 -1.42 5.54 -3.14
C LEU A 6 -0.72 5.56 -1.78
N PHE A 7 -1.48 5.58 -0.70
CA PHE A 7 -0.97 5.42 0.66
C PHE A 7 -0.88 3.93 0.99
N VAL A 8 0.33 3.39 1.10
CA VAL A 8 0.56 1.96 1.33
C VAL A 8 0.94 1.72 2.79
N CYS A 9 0.15 0.91 3.50
CA CYS A 9 0.42 0.54 4.89
C CYS A 9 1.63 -0.40 4.98
N LYS A 10 2.79 0.12 5.38
CA LYS A 10 4.02 -0.69 5.53
C LYS A 10 4.05 -1.51 6.82
N SER A 11 3.15 -1.21 7.75
CA SER A 11 3.04 -1.89 9.05
C SER A 11 2.13 -3.12 9.01
N CYS A 12 1.62 -3.51 7.83
CA CYS A 12 0.71 -4.64 7.75
C CYS A 12 1.42 -5.95 8.06
N HIS A 13 0.75 -6.77 8.89
CA HIS A 13 1.20 -8.08 9.34
C HIS A 13 -0.05 -8.97 9.39
N ARG A 14 -0.42 -9.50 8.23
CA ARG A 14 -1.67 -10.20 7.98
C ARG A 14 -1.56 -11.67 8.40
N GLY A 15 -0.36 -12.25 8.33
CA GLY A 15 -0.05 -13.51 8.99
C GLY A 15 0.06 -13.26 10.49
N SER A 16 -0.95 -13.65 11.26
CA SER A 16 -1.02 -13.51 12.73
C SER A 16 0.12 -14.19 13.54
N GLU A 17 1.15 -14.69 12.87
CA GLU A 17 2.34 -15.29 13.47
C GLU A 17 3.44 -14.23 13.55
N GLU A 18 4.09 -14.09 14.71
CA GLU A 18 5.25 -13.20 14.88
C GLU A 18 6.18 -13.31 13.68
N LEU A 19 6.45 -12.18 13.01
CA LEU A 19 7.39 -12.13 11.89
C LEU A 19 8.70 -12.78 12.33
N PRO A 20 9.18 -13.81 11.62
CA PRO A 20 10.52 -14.34 11.86
C PRO A 20 11.54 -13.20 11.80
N GLU A 21 12.53 -13.23 12.69
CA GLU A 21 13.56 -12.20 12.71
C GLU A 21 14.18 -12.00 11.32
N GLY A 22 14.18 -10.75 10.86
CA GLY A 22 14.74 -10.37 9.56
C GLY A 22 13.80 -10.50 8.36
N GLN A 23 12.57 -10.99 8.52
CA GLN A 23 11.58 -10.95 7.43
C GLN A 23 10.89 -9.59 7.35
N PRO A 24 10.68 -9.05 6.13
CA PRO A 24 9.90 -7.84 5.94
C PRO A 24 8.44 -8.10 6.32
N ALA A 25 7.77 -7.08 6.87
CA ALA A 25 6.33 -7.16 7.08
C ALA A 25 5.61 -7.28 5.73
N ASP A 26 4.43 -7.92 5.72
CA ASP A 26 3.58 -8.06 4.51
C ASP A 26 3.34 -6.72 3.82
N GLY A 27 3.21 -5.65 4.59
CA GLY A 27 3.05 -4.29 4.06
C GLY A 27 4.28 -3.74 3.34
N VAL A 28 5.49 -4.15 3.74
CA VAL A 28 6.74 -3.77 3.07
C VAL A 28 6.86 -4.52 1.75
N MET A 29 6.57 -5.83 1.73
CA MET A 29 6.55 -6.62 0.50
C MET A 29 5.56 -6.05 -0.53
N LEU A 30 4.35 -5.70 -0.07
CA LEU A 30 3.34 -5.05 -0.92
C LEU A 30 3.84 -3.71 -1.50
N LEU A 31 4.48 -2.89 -0.66
CA LEU A 31 5.02 -1.60 -1.08
C LEU A 31 6.07 -1.78 -2.19
N ASP A 32 6.99 -2.72 -2.03
CA ASP A 32 8.03 -2.98 -3.03
C ASP A 32 7.39 -3.41 -4.36
N ARG A 33 6.41 -4.32 -4.31
CA ARG A 33 5.70 -4.78 -5.51
C ARG A 33 4.93 -3.67 -6.22
N ILE A 34 4.29 -2.77 -5.47
CA ILE A 34 3.59 -1.61 -6.03
C ILE A 34 4.58 -0.64 -6.68
N ASN A 35 5.74 -0.40 -6.06
CA ASN A 35 6.78 0.45 -6.65
C ASN A 35 7.30 -0.11 -7.98
N ASP A 36 7.60 -1.41 -8.03
CA ASP A 36 8.06 -2.07 -9.25
C ASP A 36 7.02 -1.91 -10.37
N LEU A 37 5.76 -2.28 -10.11
CA LEU A 37 4.67 -2.19 -11.09
C LEU A 37 4.42 -0.75 -11.56
N CYS A 38 4.42 0.21 -10.63
CA CYS A 38 4.17 1.60 -11.01
C CYS A 38 5.32 2.22 -11.79
N SER A 39 6.56 1.82 -11.52
CA SER A 39 7.73 2.30 -12.28
C SER A 39 7.73 1.84 -13.74
N GLU A 40 7.09 0.69 -14.02
CA GLU A 40 6.96 0.13 -15.37
C GLU A 40 5.76 0.72 -16.13
N GLU A 41 4.63 0.92 -15.44
CA GLU A 41 3.34 1.17 -16.10
C GLU A 41 2.86 2.64 -16.02
N PHE A 42 3.37 3.45 -15.10
CA PHE A 42 2.84 4.81 -14.84
C PHE A 42 3.95 5.86 -14.72
N SER A 43 3.64 7.10 -15.13
CA SER A 43 4.50 8.24 -14.81
C SER A 43 4.31 8.67 -13.34
N SER A 44 5.38 9.19 -12.72
CA SER A 44 5.33 9.82 -11.39
C SER A 44 4.38 11.02 -11.31
N ASP A 45 4.02 11.61 -12.46
CA ASP A 45 3.03 12.68 -12.55
C ASP A 45 1.57 12.17 -12.50
N GLU A 46 1.36 10.88 -12.79
CA GLU A 46 0.06 10.22 -12.74
C GLU A 46 -0.18 9.59 -11.38
N VAL A 47 0.82 8.87 -10.85
CA VAL A 47 0.73 8.11 -9.60
C VAL A 47 1.91 8.41 -8.69
N GLU A 48 1.60 8.83 -7.46
CA GLU A 48 2.57 8.92 -6.36
C GLU A 48 2.30 7.82 -5.35
N ILE A 49 3.35 7.11 -4.94
CA ILE A 49 3.29 6.10 -3.89
C ILE A 49 3.85 6.71 -2.62
N GLN A 50 3.04 6.72 -1.56
CA GLN A 50 3.41 7.22 -0.25
C GLN A 50 3.36 6.10 0.79
N PRO A 51 4.51 5.63 1.30
CA PRO A 51 4.52 4.66 2.39
C PRO A 51 4.05 5.31 3.68
N VAL A 52 3.10 4.67 4.37
CA VAL A 52 2.53 5.14 5.64
C VAL A 52 2.63 4.07 6.71
N GLY A 53 2.39 4.45 7.97
CA GLY A 53 2.22 3.50 9.07
C GLY A 53 0.91 2.71 8.95
N CYS A 54 0.30 2.37 10.08
CA CYS A 54 -0.96 1.63 10.09
C CYS A 54 -2.14 2.48 9.56
N LEU A 55 -2.93 1.90 8.65
CA LEU A 55 -4.22 2.45 8.20
C LEU A 55 -5.43 1.93 9.00
N TRP A 56 -5.19 1.32 10.16
CA TRP A 56 -6.20 0.86 11.12
C TRP A 56 -7.24 -0.15 10.59
N ALA A 57 -6.95 -0.84 9.49
CA ALA A 57 -7.78 -1.92 8.94
C ALA A 57 -7.08 -3.30 8.99
N CYS A 58 -6.34 -3.57 10.08
CA CYS A 58 -5.50 -4.77 10.22
C CYS A 58 -6.26 -6.09 10.11
N SER A 59 -7.53 -6.14 10.52
CA SER A 59 -8.38 -7.34 10.40
C SER A 59 -8.65 -7.74 8.95
N GLN A 60 -8.34 -6.85 7.99
CA GLN A 60 -8.47 -7.07 6.55
C GLN A 60 -7.20 -6.58 5.84
N GLY A 61 -6.01 -6.80 6.41
CA GLY A 61 -4.74 -6.50 5.75
C GLY A 61 -4.50 -7.33 4.48
N CYS A 62 -3.63 -6.95 3.55
CA CYS A 62 -2.91 -5.67 3.46
C CYS A 62 -3.82 -4.53 2.96
N VAL A 63 -3.41 -3.29 3.27
CA VAL A 63 -4.25 -2.11 3.12
C VAL A 63 -3.56 -1.03 2.29
N VAL A 64 -4.26 -0.51 1.28
CA VAL A 64 -3.84 0.64 0.47
C VAL A 64 -5.00 1.62 0.38
N SER A 65 -4.72 2.91 0.57
CA SER A 65 -5.69 3.98 0.34
C SER A 65 -5.34 4.74 -0.93
N VAL A 66 -6.32 5.00 -1.80
CA VAL A 66 -6.14 5.81 -3.01
C VAL A 66 -6.89 7.12 -2.84
N SER A 67 -6.17 8.23 -2.99
CA SER A 67 -6.74 9.58 -2.96
C SER A 67 -6.44 10.32 -4.26
N SER A 68 -7.37 11.16 -4.70
CA SER A 68 -7.18 12.06 -5.84
C SER A 68 -8.09 13.26 -5.67
N GLN A 69 -7.71 14.39 -6.27
CA GLN A 69 -8.53 15.59 -6.24
C GLN A 69 -9.91 15.30 -6.86
N ASP A 70 -10.96 15.81 -6.21
CA ASP A 70 -12.36 15.70 -6.64
C ASP A 70 -12.94 14.26 -6.66
N LYS A 71 -12.25 13.29 -6.03
CA LYS A 71 -12.73 11.90 -5.90
C LYS A 71 -12.77 11.48 -4.42
N PRO A 72 -13.70 10.60 -4.02
CA PRO A 72 -13.64 9.96 -2.72
C PRO A 72 -12.32 9.21 -2.54
N THR A 73 -11.84 9.17 -1.30
CA THR A 73 -10.73 8.29 -0.94
C THR A 73 -11.25 6.85 -0.83
N TYR A 74 -10.60 5.93 -1.54
CA TYR A 74 -10.94 4.52 -1.51
C TYR A 74 -9.94 3.74 -0.68
N LEU A 75 -10.43 2.80 0.14
CA LEU A 75 -9.60 1.89 0.92
C LEU A 75 -9.71 0.48 0.32
N PHE A 76 -8.59 -0.05 -0.13
CA PHE A 76 -8.44 -1.41 -0.59
C PHE A 76 -7.89 -2.28 0.54
N VAL A 77 -8.51 -3.44 0.75
CA VAL A 77 -8.25 -4.36 1.86
C VAL A 77 -8.17 -5.79 1.34
N ASN A 78 -7.64 -6.71 2.15
CA ASN A 78 -7.39 -8.11 1.80
C ASN A 78 -6.40 -8.28 0.64
N LEU A 79 -5.53 -7.28 0.42
CA LEU A 79 -4.53 -7.32 -0.64
C LEU A 79 -3.47 -8.38 -0.33
N SER A 80 -3.07 -9.13 -1.35
CA SER A 80 -1.90 -10.00 -1.31
C SER A 80 -0.63 -9.14 -1.40
N PRO A 81 0.40 -9.40 -0.58
CA PRO A 81 1.72 -8.80 -0.75
C PRO A 81 2.33 -9.08 -2.12
#